data_AF-L9WD90-F1
#
_entry.id   AF-L9WD90-F1
#
_cell.length_a   1.000
_cell.length_b   1.000
_cell.length_c   1.000
_cell.angle_alpha   90.00
_cell.angle_beta   90.00
_cell.angle_gamma   90.00
#
_symmetry.space_group_name_H-M   'P 1'
#
loop_
_entity.id
_entity.type
_entity.pdbx_description
1 polymer ?
#
loop_
_entity_poly.entity_id
_entity_poly.type
_entity_poly.pdbx_seq_one_letter_code
_entity_poly.pdbx_strand_id
1 'polypeptide(L)'
;MFPPPFSRDAIVTDDMNPLTQAYRDVIIYDGADADEELYAGPIVVHANGWIELEGDRLLSPSAIHHIDIYDDVTEPEAEPDRPTER
;
A
#
# COMPACT_ATOMS: atom_id res chain seq x y z
N MET A 1 2.36 -3.80 41.82
CA MET A 1 2.67 -4.70 40.69
C MET A 1 1.56 -4.51 39.67
N PHE A 2 1.78 -3.69 38.65
CA PHE A 2 0.83 -3.52 37.54
C PHE A 2 1.17 -4.55 36.46
N PRO A 3 0.19 -5.18 35.80
CA PRO A 3 0.47 -6.03 34.65
C PRO A 3 1.07 -5.17 33.53
N PRO A 4 1.96 -5.73 32.68
CA PRO A 4 2.44 -5.01 31.51
C PRO A 4 1.26 -4.67 30.59
N PRO A 5 1.27 -3.51 29.92
CA PRO A 5 0.31 -3.27 28.86
C PRO A 5 0.58 -4.31 27.78
N PHE A 6 -0.42 -5.13 27.47
CA PHE A 6 -0.45 -5.89 26.22
C PHE A 6 -0.14 -4.90 25.11
N SER A 7 0.99 -5.09 24.44
CA SER A 7 1.36 -4.31 23.27
C SER A 7 0.18 -4.32 22.32
N ARG A 8 -0.23 -3.12 21.93
CA ARG A 8 -1.24 -2.84 20.92
C ARG A 8 -0.69 -3.19 19.53
N ASP A 9 -0.17 -4.39 19.35
CA ASP A 9 -0.05 -5.02 18.03
C ASP A 9 -1.43 -5.51 17.56
N ALA A 10 -2.47 -4.72 17.85
CA ALA A 10 -3.68 -4.62 17.04
C ALA A 10 -3.42 -3.52 16.00
N ILE A 11 -2.28 -3.62 15.30
CA ILE A 11 -2.09 -2.93 14.03
C ILE A 11 -3.07 -3.66 13.12
N VAL A 12 -4.20 -3.00 12.88
CA VAL A 12 -5.19 -3.24 11.82
C VAL A 12 -4.68 -4.27 10.81
N THR A 13 -4.80 -5.55 11.16
CA THR A 13 -4.81 -6.64 10.20
C THR A 13 -6.30 -6.84 9.97
N ASP A 14 -6.93 -5.81 9.42
CA ASP A 14 -8.28 -5.89 8.92
C ASP A 14 -8.19 -6.85 7.74
N ASP A 15 -8.49 -8.13 8.00
CA ASP A 15 -8.91 -9.22 7.11
C ASP A 15 -8.49 -9.24 5.61
N MET A 16 -7.42 -8.54 5.25
CA MET A 16 -6.85 -8.51 3.92
C MET A 16 -6.06 -9.80 3.78
N ASN A 17 -6.44 -10.60 2.80
CA ASN A 17 -5.68 -11.77 2.38
C ASN A 17 -4.17 -11.43 2.45
N PRO A 18 -3.34 -12.17 3.21
CA PRO A 18 -1.91 -11.86 3.36
C PRO A 18 -1.15 -11.89 2.01
N LEU A 19 -1.85 -12.28 0.95
CA LEU A 19 -1.41 -12.31 -0.43
C LEU A 19 -1.88 -11.10 -1.24
N THR A 20 -2.50 -10.07 -0.65
CA THR A 20 -2.96 -8.88 -1.41
C THR A 20 -2.63 -7.58 -0.69
N GLN A 21 -2.16 -6.58 -1.43
CA GLN A 21 -1.87 -5.24 -0.93
C GLN A 21 -2.68 -4.19 -1.69
N ALA A 22 -3.49 -3.42 -0.97
CA ALA A 22 -4.33 -2.37 -1.55
C ALA A 22 -3.63 -1.00 -1.46
N TYR A 23 -3.75 -0.20 -2.52
CA TYR A 23 -3.27 1.18 -2.59
C TYR A 23 -4.41 2.09 -3.05
N ARG A 24 -4.53 3.30 -2.47
CA ARG A 24 -5.65 4.21 -2.79
C ARG A 24 -5.33 5.17 -3.92
N ASP A 25 -4.08 5.62 -3.99
CA ASP A 25 -3.62 6.58 -4.99
C ASP A 25 -2.42 6.02 -5.74
N VAL A 26 -2.67 5.50 -6.95
CA VAL A 26 -1.64 5.00 -7.85
C VAL A 26 -1.88 5.42 -9.28
N ILE A 27 -0.81 5.45 -10.07
CA ILE A 27 -0.83 5.61 -11.52
C ILE A 27 -0.08 4.43 -12.15
N ILE A 28 -0.70 3.79 -13.14
CA ILE A 28 -0.17 2.65 -13.89
C ILE A 28 0.15 3.10 -15.32
N TYR A 29 1.32 2.71 -15.81
CA TYR A 29 1.77 2.97 -17.17
C TYR A 29 2.02 1.66 -17.94
N ASP A 30 1.63 1.61 -19.22
CA ASP A 30 1.86 0.46 -20.11
C ASP A 30 3.15 0.58 -20.94
N GLY A 31 3.66 1.80 -21.11
CA GLY A 31 4.85 2.14 -21.87
C GLY A 31 6.02 2.66 -21.03
N ALA A 32 7.23 2.62 -21.61
CA ALA A 32 8.45 3.09 -20.97
C ALA A 32 8.56 4.62 -20.93
N ASP A 33 7.93 5.31 -21.87
CA ASP A 33 8.03 6.75 -22.02
C ASP A 33 7.15 7.54 -21.03
N ALA A 34 6.30 6.84 -20.24
CA ALA A 34 5.35 7.42 -19.28
C ALA A 34 4.41 8.51 -19.87
N ASP A 35 4.30 8.58 -21.20
CA ASP A 35 3.46 9.54 -21.92
C ASP A 35 1.96 9.18 -21.86
N GLU A 36 1.63 7.90 -21.61
CA GLU A 36 0.25 7.42 -21.58
C GLU A 36 -0.06 6.64 -20.30
N GLU A 37 -0.96 7.22 -19.50
CA GLU A 37 -1.49 6.61 -18.28
C GLU A 37 -2.50 5.51 -18.64
N LEU A 38 -2.23 4.28 -18.23
CA LEU A 38 -3.15 3.16 -18.44
C LEU A 38 -4.33 3.21 -17.47
N TYR A 39 -4.06 3.60 -16.22
CA TYR A 39 -5.05 3.73 -15.15
C TYR A 39 -4.53 4.62 -14.03
N ALA A 40 -5.41 5.43 -13.45
CA ALA A 40 -5.15 6.19 -12.24
C ALA A 40 -6.31 6.00 -11.26
N GLY A 41 -6.01 5.66 -10.00
CA GLY A 41 -7.01 5.37 -8.98
C GLY A 41 -6.59 4.22 -8.05
N PRO A 42 -7.51 3.69 -7.22
CA PRO A 42 -7.18 2.66 -6.25
C PRO A 42 -7.02 1.29 -6.91
N ILE A 43 -6.09 0.49 -6.38
CA ILE A 43 -5.79 -0.86 -6.88
C ILE A 43 -5.57 -1.86 -5.76
N VAL A 44 -5.69 -3.15 -6.08
CA VAL A 44 -5.25 -4.26 -5.23
C VAL A 44 -4.22 -5.08 -5.98
N VAL A 45 -3.00 -5.15 -5.44
CA VAL A 45 -1.91 -5.98 -5.96
C VAL A 45 -1.97 -7.35 -5.31
N HIS A 46 -2.13 -8.39 -6.11
CA HIS A 46 -2.10 -9.78 -5.67
C HIS A 46 -0.66 -10.31 -5.64
N ALA A 47 -0.37 -11.27 -4.75
CA ALA A 47 0.97 -11.83 -4.55
C ALA A 47 1.49 -12.61 -5.77
N ASN A 48 0.60 -12.95 -6.70
CA ASN A 48 0.93 -13.55 -7.99
C ASN A 48 1.28 -12.49 -9.07
N GLY A 49 1.28 -11.20 -8.71
CA GLY A 49 1.59 -10.07 -9.59
C GLY A 49 0.40 -9.50 -10.36
N TRP A 50 -0.80 -10.08 -10.23
CA TRP A 50 -2.00 -9.52 -10.86
C TRP A 50 -2.47 -8.27 -10.14
N ILE A 51 -3.02 -7.32 -10.89
CA ILE A 51 -3.56 -6.08 -10.33
C ILE A 51 -5.05 -6.03 -10.59
N GLU A 52 -5.81 -5.81 -9.53
CA GLU A 52 -7.24 -5.60 -9.58
C GLU A 52 -7.52 -4.10 -9.48
N LEU A 53 -8.29 -3.60 -10.43
CA LEU A 53 -8.76 -2.22 -10.49
C LEU A 53 -10.21 -2.13 -9.99
N GLU A 54 -10.69 -0.91 -9.75
CA GLU A 54 -12.11 -0.71 -9.48
C GLU A 54 -13.01 -1.34 -10.56
N GLY A 55 -14.07 -2.02 -10.11
CA GLY A 55 -15.01 -2.74 -10.98
C GLY A 55 -14.56 -4.14 -11.40
N ASP A 56 -13.79 -4.83 -10.54
CA ASP A 56 -13.38 -6.23 -10.72
C ASP A 56 -12.56 -6.49 -11.99
N ARG A 57 -11.86 -5.47 -12.50
CA ARG A 57 -11.03 -5.60 -13.70
C ARG A 57 -9.63 -6.03 -13.30
N LEU A 58 -9.18 -7.16 -13.83
CA LEU A 58 -7.83 -7.67 -13.63
C LEU A 58 -6.88 -7.26 -14.77
N LEU A 59 -5.74 -6.68 -14.40
CA LEU A 59 -4.60 -6.41 -15.25
C LEU A 59 -3.50 -7.45 -15.03
N SER A 60 -2.94 -7.92 -16.15
CA SER A 60 -1.80 -8.81 -16.15
C SER A 60 -0.52 -8.04 -15.80
N PRO A 61 0.39 -8.60 -14.98
CA PRO A 61 1.69 -7.96 -14.69
C PRO A 61 2.51 -7.67 -15.96
N SER A 62 2.38 -8.49 -17.00
CA SER A 62 3.10 -8.29 -18.26
C SER A 62 2.61 -7.12 -19.09
N ALA A 63 1.42 -6.57 -18.78
CA ALA A 63 0.86 -5.40 -19.45
C ALA A 63 1.29 -4.08 -18.79
N ILE A 64 2.03 -4.16 -17.68
CA ILE A 64 2.43 -3.03 -16.87
C ILE A 64 3.93 -2.83 -17.03
N HIS A 65 4.33 -1.60 -17.33
CA HIS A 65 5.75 -1.24 -17.35
C HIS A 65 6.21 -0.80 -15.96
N HIS A 66 5.48 0.10 -15.33
CA HIS A 66 5.75 0.59 -13.98
C HIS A 66 4.47 1.15 -13.33
N ILE A 67 4.54 1.32 -12.01
CA ILE A 67 3.46 1.83 -11.16
C ILE A 67 4.07 2.86 -10.24
N ASP A 68 3.48 4.05 -10.22
CA ASP A 68 3.79 5.09 -9.24
C ASP A 68 2.73 5.06 -8.13
N ILE A 69 3.19 4.95 -6.88
CA ILE A 69 2.34 4.89 -5.70
C ILE A 69 2.51 6.20 -4.93
N TYR A 70 1.40 6.92 -4.76
CA TYR A 70 1.32 8.16 -4.00
C TYR A 70 0.48 8.02 -2.73
N ASP A 71 -0.02 6.81 -2.47
CA ASP A 71 -0.62 6.46 -1.18
C ASP A 71 0.34 6.93 -0.09
N ASP A 72 -0.14 7.84 0.75
CA ASP A 72 0.61 8.43 1.86
C ASP A 72 0.98 7.27 2.76
N VAL A 73 2.14 6.67 2.49
CA VAL A 73 2.81 5.80 3.44
C VAL A 73 2.96 6.69 4.66
N THR A 74 2.04 6.50 5.60
CA THR A 74 2.23 6.96 6.96
C THR A 74 3.46 6.19 7.42
N GLU A 75 4.64 6.69 7.06
CA GLU A 75 5.82 6.54 7.88
C GLU A 75 5.29 6.86 9.27
N PRO A 76 5.24 5.89 10.19
CA PRO A 76 4.78 6.18 11.53
C PRO A 76 5.65 7.33 11.97
N GLU A 77 5.03 8.49 12.19
CA GLU A 77 5.72 9.71 12.59
C GLU A 77 6.76 9.28 13.60
N ALA A 78 8.03 9.31 13.21
CA ALA A 78 9.10 8.96 14.11
C ALA A 78 9.00 10.00 15.21
N GLU A 79 8.31 9.65 16.31
CA GLU A 79 8.13 10.51 17.46
C GLU A 79 9.54 11.02 17.77
N PRO A 80 9.82 12.33 17.62
CA PRO A 80 11.14 12.83 17.94
C PRO A 80 11.31 12.59 19.42
N ASP A 81 12.18 11.64 19.72
CA ASP A 81 12.68 11.23 21.02
C ASP A 81 12.68 12.44 21.95
N ARG A 82 11.63 12.58 22.76
CA ARG A 82 11.58 13.67 23.73
C ARG A 82 12.58 13.27 24.80
N PRO A 83 13.68 14.01 25.01
CA PRO A 83 14.53 13.72 26.14
C PRO A 83 13.68 13.92 27.39
N THR A 84 13.50 12.84 28.15
CA THR A 84 12.95 12.90 29.50
C THR A 84 13.92 13.73 30.32
N GLU A 85 13.63 15.02 30.47
CA GLU A 85 14.34 15.85 31.44
C GLU A 85 13.67 15.71 32.82
N ARG A 86 14.55 15.46 33.77
CA ARG A 86 14.41 14.88 35.11
C ARG A 86 13.69 15.76 36.13
#